data_AF-A0A059LDE5-F1
#
_entry.id   AF-A0A059LDE5-F1
#
_cell.length_a   1.000
_cell.length_b   1.000
_cell.length_c   1.000
_cell.angle_alpha   90.00
_cell.angle_beta   90.00
_cell.angle_gamma   90.00
#
_symmetry.space_group_name_H-M   'P 1'
#
loop_
_entity.id
_entity.type
_entity.pdbx_description
1 polymer ?
#
loop_
_entity_poly.entity_id
_entity_poly.type
_entity_poly.pdbx_seq_one_letter_code
_entity_poly.pdbx_strand_id
1 'polypeptide(L)'
;MGKNDFLTPKGIANRIKAKGLQKLRWYCQMCSKQCRDENGFKCHLSSEAHLRQMEVFGQNPERVIEGYSEEFERAFVEHLSRAHPHARVAANVVYNEFISDRHHVHMNSTRWLTLGEFVKHLGREGVCKVEETPRGWFIALVHRSDADVLAEKRRERREKAQAEENA
;
A
#
# COMPACT_ATOMS: atom_id res chain seq x y z
N MET A 1 -2.87 -4.15 -39.81
CA MET A 1 -2.42 -4.88 -38.60
C MET A 1 -3.63 -5.53 -37.95
N GLY A 2 -3.67 -6.86 -37.84
CA GLY A 2 -4.85 -7.60 -37.36
C GLY A 2 -5.14 -7.36 -35.87
N LYS A 3 -6.41 -7.12 -35.54
CA LYS A 3 -6.89 -6.97 -34.16
C LYS A 3 -6.61 -8.27 -33.40
N ASN A 4 -5.83 -8.19 -32.32
CA ASN A 4 -5.55 -9.35 -31.48
C ASN A 4 -6.77 -9.57 -30.56
N ASP A 5 -7.83 -10.18 -31.09
CA ASP A 5 -9.04 -10.46 -30.33
C ASP A 5 -8.76 -11.43 -29.16
N PHE A 6 -9.59 -11.32 -28.12
CA PHE A 6 -9.47 -12.00 -26.83
C PHE A 6 -9.24 -13.52 -26.93
N LEU A 7 -9.83 -14.16 -27.95
CA LEU A 7 -9.78 -15.61 -28.18
C LEU A 7 -8.70 -16.05 -29.17
N THR A 8 -7.93 -15.13 -29.74
CA THR A 8 -6.85 -15.50 -30.66
C THR A 8 -5.74 -16.25 -29.92
N PRO A 9 -5.03 -17.20 -30.57
CA PRO A 9 -3.87 -17.86 -29.98
C PRO A 9 -2.83 -16.87 -29.44
N LYS A 10 -2.67 -15.72 -30.10
CA LYS A 10 -1.80 -14.62 -29.64
C LYS A 10 -2.34 -13.90 -28.41
N GLY A 11 -3.66 -13.62 -28.35
CA GLY A 11 -4.32 -13.06 -27.17
C GLY A 11 -4.24 -13.99 -25.95
N ILE A 12 -4.42 -15.30 -26.16
CA ILE A 12 -4.26 -16.33 -25.12
C ILE A 12 -2.81 -16.43 -24.65
N ALA A 13 -1.85 -16.51 -25.58
CA ALA A 13 -0.42 -16.57 -25.25
C ALA A 13 0.05 -15.31 -24.49
N ASN A 14 -0.44 -14.13 -24.86
CA ASN A 14 -0.15 -12.89 -24.13
C ASN A 14 -0.72 -12.90 -22.72
N ARG A 15 -1.94 -13.43 -22.52
CA ARG A 15 -2.52 -13.60 -21.17
C ARG A 15 -1.75 -14.60 -20.33
N ILE A 16 -1.36 -15.75 -20.88
CA ILE A 16 -0.53 -16.74 -20.17
C ILE A 16 0.81 -16.10 -19.74
N LYS A 17 1.45 -15.33 -20.63
CA LYS A 17 2.68 -14.59 -20.32
C LYS A 17 2.48 -13.44 -19.32
N ALA A 18 1.26 -12.92 -19.19
CA ALA A 18 0.89 -11.91 -18.20
C ALA A 18 0.42 -12.50 -16.85
N LYS A 19 0.21 -13.82 -16.75
CA LYS A 19 -0.17 -14.50 -15.50
C LYS A 19 0.98 -14.68 -14.52
N GLY A 20 2.24 -14.63 -14.97
CA GLY A 20 3.40 -14.64 -14.07
C GLY A 20 3.57 -13.30 -13.36
N LEU A 21 4.09 -13.32 -12.13
CA LEU A 21 4.49 -12.10 -11.41
C LEU A 21 5.60 -11.41 -12.21
N GLN A 22 5.23 -10.42 -13.03
CA GLN A 22 6.20 -9.61 -13.75
C GLN A 22 6.94 -8.72 -12.75
N LYS A 23 8.20 -8.37 -13.04
CA LYS A 23 8.98 -7.54 -12.13
C LYS A 23 8.24 -6.21 -11.91
N LEU A 24 7.92 -5.92 -10.66
CA LEU A 24 7.27 -4.66 -10.23
C LEU A 24 8.02 -3.41 -10.71
N ARG A 25 9.33 -3.56 -10.99
CA ARG A 25 10.19 -2.50 -11.54
C ARG A 25 9.70 -1.89 -12.86
N TRP A 26 8.80 -2.58 -13.59
CA TRP A 26 8.23 -2.12 -14.87
C TRP A 26 6.75 -1.72 -14.78
N TYR A 27 6.25 -1.43 -13.58
CA TYR A 27 4.90 -0.96 -13.38
C TYR A 27 4.86 0.57 -13.24
N CYS A 28 3.91 1.22 -13.89
CA CYS A 28 3.63 2.64 -13.72
C CYS A 28 2.37 2.80 -12.88
N GLN A 29 2.51 3.28 -11.64
CA GLN A 29 1.37 3.54 -10.75
C GLN A 29 0.45 4.62 -11.31
N MET A 30 1.05 5.68 -11.86
CA MET A 30 0.36 6.84 -12.44
C MET A 30 -0.62 6.48 -13.55
N CYS A 31 -0.27 5.45 -14.33
CA CYS A 31 -1.07 4.94 -15.44
C CYS A 31 -1.73 3.58 -15.14
N SER A 32 -1.57 3.07 -13.90
CA SER A 32 -1.93 1.72 -13.48
C SER A 32 -1.54 0.63 -14.50
N LYS A 33 -0.32 0.75 -15.06
CA LYS A 33 0.10 0.00 -16.25
C LYS A 33 1.33 -0.85 -15.98
N GLN A 34 1.15 -2.16 -16.07
CA GLN A 34 2.26 -3.12 -16.09
C GLN A 34 2.89 -3.18 -17.49
N CYS A 35 4.18 -2.84 -17.57
CA CYS A 35 4.99 -3.06 -18.76
C CYS A 35 5.75 -4.38 -18.65
N ARG A 36 5.98 -5.03 -19.80
CA ARG A 36 6.53 -6.39 -19.86
C ARG A 36 8.04 -6.44 -19.58
N ASP A 37 8.76 -5.42 -20.03
CA ASP A 37 10.21 -5.34 -19.99
C ASP A 37 10.65 -3.87 -19.93
N GLU A 38 11.98 -3.68 -19.84
CA GLU A 38 12.60 -2.36 -19.76
C GLU A 38 12.24 -1.46 -20.94
N ASN A 39 12.26 -2.03 -22.15
CA ASN A 39 12.04 -1.27 -23.35
C ASN A 39 10.58 -0.82 -23.45
N GLY A 40 9.65 -1.73 -23.13
CA GLY A 40 8.23 -1.41 -23.02
C GLY A 40 7.95 -0.32 -21.99
N PHE A 41 8.66 -0.34 -20.86
CA PHE A 41 8.54 0.71 -19.84
C PHE A 41 9.10 2.04 -20.34
N LYS A 42 10.28 2.07 -20.99
CA LYS A 42 10.84 3.29 -21.59
C LYS A 42 9.91 3.90 -22.64
N CYS A 43 9.36 3.08 -23.54
CA CYS A 43 8.37 3.53 -24.53
C CYS A 43 7.08 4.03 -23.88
N HIS A 44 6.69 3.47 -22.73
CA HIS A 44 5.54 3.96 -21.99
C HIS A 44 5.79 5.34 -21.40
N LEU A 45 6.96 5.58 -20.79
CA LEU A 45 7.32 6.86 -20.20
C LEU A 45 7.41 7.99 -21.26
N SER A 46 7.79 7.66 -22.50
CA SER A 46 7.81 8.64 -23.60
C SER A 46 6.47 8.81 -24.33
N SER A 47 5.43 8.05 -23.95
CA SER A 47 4.13 8.12 -24.63
C SER A 47 3.32 9.36 -24.22
N GLU A 48 2.61 9.96 -25.17
CA GLU A 48 1.78 11.14 -24.94
C GLU A 48 0.74 10.92 -23.82
N ALA A 49 0.14 9.73 -23.76
CA ALA A 49 -0.80 9.37 -22.71
C ALA A 49 -0.17 9.44 -21.30
N HIS A 50 1.07 8.96 -21.15
CA HIS A 50 1.80 9.08 -19.89
C HIS A 50 2.12 10.52 -19.56
N LEU A 51 2.62 11.30 -20.54
CA LEU A 51 2.99 12.71 -20.34
C LEU A 51 1.79 13.57 -19.93
N ARG A 52 0.63 13.41 -20.58
CA ARG A 52 -0.61 14.10 -20.19
C ARG A 52 -1.02 13.75 -18.76
N GLN A 53 -0.91 12.48 -18.38
CA GLN A 53 -1.22 12.06 -17.03
C GLN A 53 -0.25 12.70 -16.01
N MET A 54 1.04 12.78 -16.33
CA MET A 54 2.05 13.45 -15.51
C MET A 54 1.78 14.96 -15.37
N GLU A 55 1.25 15.62 -16.39
CA GLU A 55 0.85 17.02 -16.32
C GLU A 55 -0.30 17.24 -15.33
N VAL A 56 -1.31 16.36 -15.34
CA VAL A 56 -2.41 16.37 -14.36
C VAL A 56 -1.87 16.16 -12.95
N PHE A 57 -0.95 15.22 -12.76
CA PHE A 57 -0.33 14.98 -11.46
C PHE A 57 0.52 16.16 -10.99
N GLY A 58 1.24 16.82 -11.90
CA GLY A 58 2.06 17.99 -11.61
C GLY A 58 1.28 19.17 -11.04
N GLN A 59 -0.03 19.22 -11.24
CA GLN A 59 -0.89 20.27 -10.68
C GLN A 59 -1.05 20.15 -9.16
N ASN A 60 -1.06 18.93 -8.60
CA ASN A 60 -1.25 18.67 -7.18
C ASN A 60 -0.53 17.38 -6.73
N PRO A 61 0.82 17.35 -6.74
CA PRO A 61 1.58 16.14 -6.44
C PRO A 61 1.38 15.64 -5.00
N GLU A 62 1.25 16.55 -4.03
CA GLU A 62 1.09 16.21 -2.61
C GLU A 62 -0.18 15.41 -2.35
N ARG A 63 -1.33 15.88 -2.87
CA ARG A 63 -2.62 15.21 -2.73
C ARG A 63 -2.62 13.80 -3.32
N VAL A 64 -1.90 13.62 -4.41
CA VAL A 64 -1.81 12.33 -5.12
C VAL A 64 -0.98 11.34 -4.30
N ILE A 65 0.18 11.78 -3.82
CA ILE A 65 1.05 10.96 -2.97
C ILE A 65 0.33 10.60 -1.66
N GLU A 66 -0.40 11.55 -1.08
CA GLU A 66 -1.20 11.32 0.12
C GLU A 66 -2.28 10.25 -0.12
N GLY A 67 -3.05 10.38 -1.21
CA GLY A 67 -4.06 9.38 -1.58
C GLY A 67 -3.49 7.97 -1.77
N TYR A 68 -2.34 7.84 -2.45
CA TYR A 68 -1.66 6.54 -2.57
C TYR A 68 -1.12 6.04 -1.23
N SER A 69 -0.65 6.93 -0.37
CA SER A 69 -0.15 6.56 0.97
C SER A 69 -1.28 6.04 1.85
N GLU A 70 -2.44 6.70 1.86
CA GLU A 70 -3.63 6.26 2.59
C GLU A 70 -4.16 4.91 2.08
N GLU A 71 -4.23 4.75 0.75
CA GLU A 71 -4.66 3.50 0.14
C GLU A 71 -3.69 2.36 0.46
N PHE A 72 -2.39 2.60 0.37
CA PHE A 72 -1.35 1.64 0.72
C PHE A 72 -1.45 1.22 2.18
N GLU A 73 -1.53 2.18 3.10
CA GLU A 73 -1.61 1.92 4.54
C GLU A 73 -2.86 1.09 4.87
N ARG A 74 -4.03 1.51 4.37
CA ARG A 74 -5.29 0.80 4.58
C ARG A 74 -5.20 -0.64 4.07
N ALA A 75 -4.75 -0.84 2.84
CA ALA A 75 -4.68 -2.17 2.23
C ALA A 75 -3.64 -3.06 2.94
N PHE A 76 -2.51 -2.50 3.36
CA PHE A 76 -1.49 -3.24 4.12
C PHE A 76 -2.01 -3.67 5.49
N VAL A 77 -2.67 -2.78 6.23
CA VAL A 77 -3.24 -3.09 7.56
C VAL A 77 -4.40 -4.08 7.45
N GLU A 78 -5.23 -3.95 6.41
CA GLU A 78 -6.29 -4.92 6.10
C GLU A 78 -5.71 -6.32 5.85
N HIS A 79 -4.66 -6.42 5.04
CA HIS A 79 -3.94 -7.68 4.80
C HIS A 79 -3.35 -8.24 6.11
N LEU A 80 -2.66 -7.41 6.88
CA LEU A 80 -2.07 -7.80 8.17
C LEU A 80 -3.14 -8.33 9.13
N SER A 81 -4.30 -7.66 9.23
CA SER A 81 -5.38 -8.06 10.12
C SER A 81 -6.01 -9.41 9.77
N ARG A 82 -6.06 -9.75 8.47
CA ARG A 82 -6.61 -11.02 7.99
C ARG A 82 -5.60 -12.16 8.10
N ALA A 83 -4.35 -11.91 7.71
CA ALA A 83 -3.32 -12.94 7.64
C ALA A 83 -2.64 -13.21 8.98
N HIS A 84 -2.42 -12.17 9.79
CA HIS A 84 -1.63 -12.24 11.03
C HIS A 84 -2.28 -11.44 12.17
N PRO A 85 -3.55 -11.72 12.56
CA PRO A 85 -4.25 -10.92 13.56
C PRO A 85 -3.48 -10.83 14.88
N HIS A 86 -3.20 -11.99 15.50
CA HIS A 86 -2.62 -12.05 16.85
C HIS A 86 -1.11 -12.31 16.86
N ALA A 87 -0.45 -12.31 15.70
CA ALA A 87 0.91 -12.78 15.56
C ALA A 87 1.92 -11.62 15.49
N ARG A 88 3.07 -11.82 16.15
CA ARG A 88 4.27 -11.02 15.90
C ARG A 88 5.00 -11.59 14.69
N VAL A 89 5.03 -10.85 13.60
CA VAL A 89 5.55 -11.28 12.29
C VAL A 89 6.60 -10.30 11.78
N ALA A 90 7.57 -10.78 11.01
CA ALA A 90 8.56 -9.91 10.39
C ALA A 90 7.89 -9.06 9.29
N ALA A 91 8.14 -7.75 9.28
CA ALA A 91 7.51 -6.82 8.34
C ALA A 91 7.76 -7.19 6.87
N ASN A 92 8.96 -7.70 6.55
CA ASN A 92 9.31 -8.17 5.21
C ASN A 92 8.43 -9.32 4.73
N VAL A 93 8.00 -10.21 5.64
CA VAL A 93 7.12 -11.34 5.29
C VAL A 93 5.75 -10.81 4.90
N VAL A 94 5.16 -9.95 5.73
CA VAL A 94 3.86 -9.32 5.47
C VAL A 94 3.90 -8.49 4.18
N TYR A 95 4.98 -7.73 3.97
CA TYR A 95 5.15 -6.94 2.75
C TYR A 95 5.23 -7.82 1.50
N ASN A 96 5.98 -8.92 1.54
CA ASN A 96 6.08 -9.85 0.41
C ASN A 96 4.73 -10.54 0.10
N GLU A 97 3.96 -10.87 1.13
CA GLU A 97 2.60 -11.38 0.95
C GLU A 97 1.66 -10.32 0.36
N PHE A 98 1.72 -9.09 0.85
CA PHE A 98 0.93 -7.97 0.38
C PHE A 98 1.18 -7.68 -1.11
N ILE A 99 2.43 -7.63 -1.55
CA ILE A 99 2.79 -7.36 -2.95
C ILE A 99 2.58 -8.56 -3.88
N SER A 100 2.11 -9.70 -3.36
CA SER A 100 1.78 -10.86 -4.18
C SER A 100 0.48 -10.64 -4.97
N ASP A 101 -0.42 -9.76 -4.50
CA ASP A 101 -1.54 -9.26 -5.29
C ASP A 101 -1.00 -8.38 -6.43
N ARG A 102 -1.57 -8.47 -7.63
CA ARG A 102 -1.15 -7.65 -8.78
C ARG A 102 -1.70 -6.23 -8.78
N HIS A 103 -2.70 -5.93 -7.96
CA HIS A 103 -3.38 -4.63 -7.93
C HIS A 103 -3.10 -3.84 -6.65
N HIS A 104 -2.08 -4.22 -5.89
CA HIS A 104 -1.64 -3.41 -4.74
C HIS A 104 -1.04 -2.07 -5.19
N VAL A 105 -1.13 -1.07 -4.34
CA VAL A 105 -0.38 0.18 -4.52
C VAL A 105 1.10 -0.10 -4.26
N HIS A 106 1.96 0.30 -5.18
CA HIS A 106 3.40 0.13 -4.98
C HIS A 106 3.93 1.14 -3.95
N MET A 107 4.74 0.68 -2.99
CA MET A 107 5.34 1.52 -1.94
C MET A 107 6.09 2.73 -2.51
N ASN A 108 6.77 2.59 -3.66
CA ASN A 108 7.46 3.68 -4.35
C ASN A 108 6.58 4.87 -4.76
N SER A 109 5.25 4.70 -4.70
CA SER A 109 4.27 5.75 -5.02
C SER A 109 3.70 6.43 -3.78
N THR A 110 4.20 6.07 -2.60
CA THR A 110 3.78 6.60 -1.31
C THR A 110 4.84 7.54 -0.74
N ARG A 111 4.52 8.18 0.39
CA ARG A 111 5.45 9.03 1.14
C ARG A 111 6.61 8.27 1.81
N TRP A 112 6.56 6.94 1.87
CA TRP A 112 7.56 6.11 2.54
C TRP A 112 8.53 5.51 1.52
N LEU A 113 9.81 5.85 1.64
CA LEU A 113 10.84 5.40 0.69
C LEU A 113 11.32 3.98 1.00
N THR A 114 11.16 3.55 2.25
CA THR A 114 11.58 2.23 2.70
C THR A 114 10.51 1.59 3.59
N LEU A 115 10.50 0.25 3.62
CA LEU A 115 9.60 -0.49 4.51
C LEU A 115 9.84 -0.12 5.99
N GLY A 116 11.10 0.18 6.38
CA GLY A 116 11.42 0.59 7.73
C GLY A 116 10.77 1.92 8.13
N GLU A 117 10.73 2.91 7.23
CA GLU A 117 10.02 4.18 7.46
C GLU A 117 8.52 3.97 7.62
N PHE A 118 7.92 3.15 6.75
CA PHE A 118 6.51 2.80 6.84
C PHE A 118 6.18 2.07 8.16
N VAL A 119 7.00 1.12 8.57
CA VAL A 119 6.81 0.39 9.83
C VAL A 119 6.94 1.32 11.03
N LYS A 120 7.92 2.23 11.05
CA LYS A 120 8.02 3.27 12.08
C LYS A 120 6.78 4.16 12.12
N HIS A 121 6.23 4.52 10.96
CA HIS A 121 4.99 5.27 10.85
C HIS A 121 3.82 4.52 11.52
N LEU A 122 3.61 3.24 11.21
CA LEU A 122 2.57 2.41 11.85
C LEU A 122 2.72 2.32 13.38
N GLY A 123 3.96 2.32 13.86
CA GLY A 123 4.26 2.37 15.29
C GLY A 123 3.90 3.70 15.96
N ARG A 124 4.15 4.83 15.27
CA ARG A 124 3.79 6.18 15.76
C ARG A 124 2.27 6.40 15.79
N GLU A 125 1.56 5.93 14.77
CA GLU A 125 0.09 6.00 14.71
C GLU A 125 -0.60 5.02 15.70
N GLY A 126 0.17 4.12 16.32
CA GLY A 126 -0.35 3.15 17.28
C GLY A 126 -1.21 2.04 16.63
N VAL A 127 -1.09 1.86 15.31
CA VAL A 127 -1.77 0.78 14.58
C VAL A 127 -1.10 -0.57 14.85
N CYS A 128 0.24 -0.56 14.91
CA CYS A 128 1.04 -1.76 15.14
C CYS A 128 2.00 -1.55 16.31
N LYS A 129 2.23 -2.60 17.10
CA LYS A 129 3.42 -2.69 17.96
C LYS A 129 4.61 -3.04 17.07
N VAL A 130 5.66 -2.23 17.16
CA VAL A 130 6.83 -2.32 16.29
C VAL A 130 8.07 -2.58 17.14
N GLU A 131 8.91 -3.52 16.69
CA GLU A 131 10.15 -3.88 17.36
C GLU A 131 11.28 -4.02 16.34
N GLU A 132 12.40 -3.35 16.59
CA GLU A 132 13.62 -3.49 15.81
C GLU A 132 14.51 -4.58 16.43
N THR A 133 14.90 -5.55 15.61
CA THR A 133 15.82 -6.62 16.02
C THR A 133 16.99 -6.69 15.04
N PRO A 134 18.10 -7.38 15.37
CA PRO A 134 19.19 -7.62 14.42
C PRO A 134 18.75 -8.35 13.14
N ARG A 135 17.59 -9.03 13.16
CA ARG A 135 17.02 -9.74 12.01
C ARG A 135 16.08 -8.86 11.18
N GLY A 136 15.90 -7.61 11.56
CA GLY A 136 15.00 -6.64 10.92
C GLY A 136 13.79 -6.25 11.79
N TRP A 137 12.80 -5.64 11.14
CA TRP A 137 11.60 -5.10 11.77
C TRP A 137 10.53 -6.18 11.98
N PHE A 138 9.98 -6.23 13.20
CA PHE A 138 8.82 -7.04 13.55
C PHE A 138 7.62 -6.14 13.86
N ILE A 139 6.45 -6.59 13.43
CA ILE A 139 5.17 -5.91 13.65
C ILE A 139 4.15 -6.88 14.24
N ALA A 140 3.28 -6.36 15.10
CA ALA A 140 2.10 -7.06 15.59
C ALA A 140 0.94 -6.06 15.59
N LEU A 141 -0.22 -6.44 15.05
CA LEU A 141 -1.38 -5.57 14.99
C LEU A 141 -1.87 -5.24 16.42
N VAL A 142 -2.18 -3.98 16.69
CA VAL A 142 -2.83 -3.59 17.93
C VAL A 142 -4.33 -3.87 17.77
N HIS A 143 -4.82 -4.91 18.44
CA HIS A 143 -6.26 -5.09 18.57
C HIS A 143 -6.81 -4.05 19.55
N ARG A 144 -7.52 -3.06 19.02
CA ARG A 144 -8.48 -2.30 19.82
C ARG A 144 -9.73 -3.17 19.92
N SER A 145 -9.97 -3.80 21.08
CA SER A 145 -11.24 -4.47 21.28
C SER A 145 -12.36 -3.42 21.36
N ASP A 146 -13.59 -3.77 20.99
CA ASP A 146 -14.75 -2.88 21.20
C ASP A 146 -14.87 -2.44 22.66
N ALA A 147 -14.41 -3.29 23.59
CA ALA A 147 -14.33 -2.99 25.01
C ALA A 147 -13.30 -1.88 25.33
N ASP A 148 -12.13 -1.89 24.68
CA ASP A 148 -11.12 -0.84 24.81
C ASP A 148 -11.64 0.50 24.25
N VAL A 149 -12.29 0.46 23.08
CA VAL A 149 -12.89 1.65 22.46
C VAL A 149 -14.02 2.22 23.32
N LEU A 150 -14.88 1.37 23.91
CA LEU A 150 -15.91 1.81 24.85
C LEU A 150 -15.32 2.35 26.16
N ALA A 151 -14.26 1.73 26.68
CA ALA A 151 -13.60 2.17 27.89
C ALA A 151 -12.94 3.54 27.70
N GLU A 152 -12.30 3.77 26.56
CA GLU A 152 -11.67 5.05 26.21
C GLU A 152 -12.71 6.15 26.03
N LYS A 153 -13.80 5.91 25.29
CA LYS A 153 -14.93 6.85 25.19
C LYS A 153 -15.55 7.17 26.55
N ARG A 154 -15.64 6.19 27.46
CA ARG A 154 -16.12 6.42 28.83
C ARG A 154 -15.14 7.28 29.62
N ARG A 155 -13.84 7.09 29.42
CA ARG A 155 -12.79 7.85 30.10
C ARG A 155 -12.73 9.29 29.60
N GLU A 156 -12.78 9.53 28.28
CA GLU A 156 -12.87 10.87 27.70
C GLU A 156 -14.13 11.62 28.17
N ARG A 157 -15.28 10.93 28.26
CA ARG A 157 -16.51 11.54 28.81
C ARG A 157 -16.34 11.96 30.27
N ARG A 158 -15.65 11.15 31.08
CA ARG A 158 -15.35 11.48 32.48
C ARG A 158 -14.36 12.63 32.59
N GLU A 159 -13.29 12.62 31.80
CA GLU A 159 -12.29 13.69 31.77
C GLU A 159 -12.90 15.03 31.31
N LYS A 160 -13.81 15.01 30.33
CA LYS A 160 -14.58 16.20 29.93
C LYS A 160 -15.50 16.70 31.04
N ALA A 161 -16.27 15.80 31.68
CA ALA A 161 -17.13 16.17 32.79
C ALA A 161 -16.33 16.74 33.99
N GLN A 162 -15.16 16.16 34.28
CA GLN A 162 -14.26 16.63 35.34
C GLN A 162 -13.62 17.98 34.99
N ALA A 163 -13.33 18.24 33.71
CA ALA A 163 -12.82 19.51 33.23
C ALA A 163 -13.88 20.61 33.25
N GLU A 164 -15.15 20.29 32.97
CA GLU A 164 -16.28 21.20 33.11
C GLU A 164 -16.64 21.49 34.58
N GLU A 165 -16.43 20.55 35.49
CA GLU A 165 -16.67 20.73 36.94
C GLU A 165 -15.55 21.55 37.62
N ASN A 166 -14.35 21.57 37.04
CA ASN A 166 -13.19 22.32 37.55
C ASN A 166 -12.97 23.68 36.85
N ALA A 167 -13.87 24.08 35.95
CA ALA A 167 -13.86 25.37 35.23
C ALA A 167 -14.92 26.33 35.80
#